data_AF-G7JG34-F1
#
_entry.id   AF-G7JG34-F1
#
_cell.length_a   1.000
_cell.length_b   1.000
_cell.length_c   1.000
_cell.angle_alpha   90.00
_cell.angle_beta   90.00
_cell.angle_gamma   90.00
#
_symmetry.space_group_name_H-M   'P 1'
#
loop_
_entity.id
_entity.type
_entity.pdbx_description
1 polymer ?
#
loop_
_entity_poly.entity_id
_entity_poly.type
_entity_poly.pdbx_seq_one_letter_code
_entity_poly.pdbx_strand_id
1 'polypeptide(L)'
;MANFITMYHNPPIDHFRAVKLSIQDRVEVQPEFVEKYKDDLQDPWNIMNMDGGMHQIKFKIGLYNPTLKDGWEPLQQYHHFPDNVDIIFGYYGNNSF
;
A
#
# COMPACT_ATOMS: atom_id res chain seq x y z
N MET A 1 19.60 0.22 -10.08
CA MET A 1 18.48 -0.72 -9.90
C MET A 1 18.70 -1.38 -8.55
N ALA A 2 17.86 -1.08 -7.56
CA ALA A 2 17.97 -1.70 -6.24
C ALA A 2 17.54 -3.17 -6.34
N ASN A 3 18.27 -4.07 -5.69
CA ASN A 3 17.94 -5.49 -5.65
C ASN A 3 16.75 -5.70 -4.70
N PHE A 4 15.60 -6.13 -5.22
CA PHE A 4 14.36 -6.26 -4.44
C PHE A 4 14.48 -7.23 -3.25
N ILE A 5 15.33 -8.26 -3.38
CA ILE A 5 15.62 -9.20 -2.28
C ILE A 5 16.31 -8.50 -1.09
N THR A 6 17.09 -7.44 -1.32
CA THR A 6 17.76 -6.71 -0.22
C THR A 6 16.83 -5.79 0.58
N MET A 7 15.63 -5.48 0.10
CA MET A 7 14.69 -4.63 0.85
C MET A 7 14.07 -5.37 2.05
N TYR A 8 13.78 -6.67 1.93
CA TYR A 8 13.26 -7.47 3.05
C TYR A 8 14.22 -7.62 4.25
N HIS A 9 15.51 -7.42 4.03
CA HIS A 9 16.51 -7.47 5.09
C HIS A 9 16.59 -6.17 5.89
N ASN A 10 16.06 -5.07 5.36
CA ASN A 10 16.03 -3.79 6.06
C ASN A 10 14.64 -3.57 6.64
N PRO A 11 14.53 -3.02 7.86
CA PRO A 11 13.23 -2.63 8.38
C PRO A 11 12.63 -1.53 7.50
N PRO A 12 11.29 -1.48 7.37
CA PRO A 12 10.63 -0.39 6.67
C PRO A 12 10.93 0.96 7.36
N ILE A 13 11.01 2.02 6.55
CA ILE A 13 11.27 3.40 6.99
C ILE A 13 10.12 3.90 7.86
N ASP A 14 8.90 3.49 7.52
CA ASP A 14 7.68 3.81 8.24
C ASP A 14 6.59 2.78 7.94
N HIS A 15 5.41 2.97 8.51
CA HIS A 15 4.24 2.14 8.24
C HIS A 15 2.96 2.97 8.26
N PHE A 16 1.92 2.45 7.62
CA PHE A 16 0.57 2.97 7.75
C PHE A 16 -0.45 1.84 7.77
N ARG A 17 -1.64 2.13 8.29
CA ARG A 17 -2.79 1.21 8.21
C ARG A 17 -3.68 1.52 7.01
N ALA A 18 -4.06 0.46 6.32
CA ALA A 18 -5.09 0.50 5.29
C ALA A 18 -6.30 -0.31 5.76
N VAL A 19 -7.49 0.31 5.74
CA VAL A 19 -8.72 -0.32 6.20
C VAL A 19 -9.69 -0.49 5.03
N LYS A 20 -10.17 -1.71 4.83
CA LYS A 20 -11.23 -2.03 3.87
C LYS A 20 -12.44 -2.55 4.64
N LEU A 21 -13.61 -1.96 4.38
CA LEU A 21 -14.89 -2.45 4.88
C LEU A 21 -15.72 -3.00 3.72
N SER A 22 -16.55 -4.02 3.97
CA SER A 22 -17.37 -4.69 2.97
C SER A 22 -18.42 -3.77 2.34
N ILE A 23 -18.84 -2.72 3.06
CA ILE A 23 -19.84 -1.74 2.62
C ILE A 23 -19.29 -0.67 1.67
N GLN A 24 -17.97 -0.63 1.44
CA GLN A 24 -17.32 0.36 0.58
C GLN A 24 -16.50 -0.32 -0.51
N ASP A 25 -16.31 0.37 -1.63
CA ASP A 25 -15.58 -0.10 -2.81
C ASP A 25 -14.11 0.37 -2.85
N ARG A 26 -13.62 0.89 -1.73
CA ARG A 26 -12.29 1.49 -1.59
C ARG A 26 -11.64 1.11 -0.27
N VAL A 27 -10.32 1.16 -0.24
CA VAL A 27 -9.51 0.99 0.96
C VAL A 27 -9.12 2.38 1.44
N GLU A 28 -9.33 2.67 2.71
CA GLU A 28 -8.96 3.93 3.32
C GLU A 28 -7.51 3.87 3.81
N VAL A 29 -6.76 4.92 3.53
CA VAL A 29 -5.37 5.12 3.96
C VAL A 29 -5.34 6.19 5.04
N GLN A 30 -4.45 6.06 6.02
CA GLN A 30 -4.24 7.09 7.04
C GLN A 30 -3.78 8.42 6.40
N PRO A 31 -4.54 9.52 6.54
CA PRO A 31 -4.19 10.82 5.97
C PRO A 31 -2.83 11.35 6.44
N GLU A 32 -2.47 11.11 7.70
CA GLU A 32 -1.23 11.60 8.31
C GLU A 32 0.02 11.03 7.61
N PHE A 33 -0.05 9.76 7.18
CA PHE A 33 1.03 9.13 6.41
C PHE A 33 1.16 9.80 5.04
N VAL A 34 0.03 10.04 4.37
CA VAL A 34 0.02 10.66 3.04
C VAL A 34 0.51 12.08 3.10
N GLU A 35 0.14 12.85 4.13
CA GLU A 35 0.64 14.21 4.33
C GLU A 35 2.15 14.22 4.57
N LYS A 36 2.65 13.29 5.40
CA LYS A 36 4.08 13.19 5.73
C LYS A 36 4.96 12.86 4.52
N TYR A 37 4.48 12.01 3.61
CA TYR A 37 5.25 11.54 2.45
C TYR A 37 4.71 12.05 1.10
N LYS A 38 3.84 13.07 1.09
CA LYS A 38 3.17 13.57 -0.13
C LYS A 38 4.11 13.89 -1.30
N ASP A 39 5.33 14.34 -0.98
CA ASP A 39 6.33 14.74 -1.98
C ASP A 39 7.10 13.53 -2.56
N ASP A 40 7.05 12.37 -1.88
CA ASP A 40 7.66 11.12 -2.33
C ASP A 40 6.63 10.12 -2.91
N LEU A 41 5.38 10.18 -2.44
CA LEU A 41 4.31 9.30 -2.88
C LEU A 41 3.89 9.61 -4.32
N GLN A 42 4.27 8.71 -5.23
CA GLN A 42 3.87 8.70 -6.63
C GLN A 42 2.88 7.57 -6.91
N ASP A 43 2.06 7.73 -7.95
CA ASP A 43 1.20 6.66 -8.48
C ASP A 43 1.92 5.92 -9.63
N PRO A 44 1.88 4.58 -9.70
CA PRO A 44 1.26 3.63 -8.77
C PRO A 44 2.14 3.25 -7.57
N TRP A 45 1.51 2.72 -6.52
CA TRP A 45 2.22 2.09 -5.40
C TRP A 45 2.65 0.67 -5.78
N ASN A 46 3.92 0.34 -5.52
CA ASN A 46 4.47 -0.99 -5.73
C ASN A 46 4.43 -1.76 -4.41
N ILE A 47 3.58 -2.77 -4.34
CA ILE A 47 3.43 -3.66 -3.18
C ILE A 47 4.25 -4.92 -3.45
N MET A 48 5.25 -5.19 -2.60
CA MET A 48 6.10 -6.37 -2.68
C MET A 48 5.53 -7.49 -1.81
N ASN A 49 5.43 -8.69 -2.39
CA ASN A 49 5.07 -9.91 -1.67
C ASN A 49 6.32 -10.64 -1.17
N MET A 50 6.18 -11.39 -0.07
CA MET A 50 7.28 -12.14 0.54
C MET A 50 7.98 -13.12 -0.43
N ASP A 51 7.27 -13.55 -1.48
CA ASP A 51 7.79 -14.45 -2.52
C ASP A 51 8.56 -13.72 -3.63
N GLY A 52 8.78 -12.40 -3.50
CA GLY A 52 9.43 -11.55 -4.51
C GLY A 52 8.51 -11.09 -5.65
N GLY A 53 7.22 -11.41 -5.58
CA GLY A 53 6.20 -10.89 -6.49
C GLY A 53 5.91 -9.40 -6.24
N MET A 54 5.43 -8.70 -7.27
CA MET A 54 5.07 -7.29 -7.18
C MET A 54 3.63 -7.08 -7.67
N HIS A 55 2.84 -6.39 -6.88
CA HIS A 55 1.53 -5.88 -7.29
C HIS A 55 1.58 -4.36 -7.40
N GLN A 56 0.86 -3.82 -8.37
CA GLN A 56 0.68 -2.38 -8.48
C GLN A 56 -0.74 -2.02 -8.06
N ILE A 57 -0.84 -1.07 -7.14
CA ILE A 57 -2.10 -0.48 -6.72
C ILE A 57 -2.10 0.98 -7.12
N LYS A 58 -3.19 1.42 -7.76
CA LYS A 58 -3.38 2.84 -8.00
C LYS A 58 -3.80 3.53 -6.74
N PHE A 59 -3.06 4.57 -6.43
CA PHE A 59 -3.28 5.43 -5.31
C PHE A 59 -3.90 6.74 -5.79
N LYS A 60 -5.13 7.02 -5.33
CA LYS A 60 -5.74 8.31 -5.57
C LYS A 60 -5.42 9.23 -4.39
N ILE A 61 -4.51 10.18 -4.63
CA ILE A 61 -4.22 11.25 -3.67
C ILE A 61 -5.47 12.12 -3.51
N GLY A 62 -6.21 11.89 -2.44
CA GLY A 62 -7.11 12.88 -1.85
C GLY A 62 -6.54 13.27 -0.51
N LEU A 63 -6.11 14.53 -0.33
CA LEU A 63 -5.50 14.99 0.94
C LEU A 63 -6.43 14.79 2.16
N TYR A 64 -7.74 14.76 1.94
CA TYR A 64 -8.73 14.59 3.00
C TYR A 64 -9.20 13.14 3.18
N ASN A 65 -9.12 12.32 2.14
CA ASN A 65 -9.58 10.92 2.13
C ASN A 65 -8.74 10.13 1.13
N PRO A 66 -7.49 9.80 1.46
CA PRO A 66 -6.64 9.05 0.56
C PRO A 66 -7.09 7.60 0.50
N THR A 67 -7.19 7.05 -0.72
CA THR A 67 -7.81 5.74 -0.92
C THR A 67 -7.10 4.92 -1.98
N LEU A 68 -7.10 3.60 -1.78
CA LEU A 68 -6.71 2.61 -2.78
C LEU A 68 -7.97 2.01 -3.39
N LYS A 69 -7.98 1.82 -4.72
CA LYS A 69 -9.11 1.21 -5.41
C LYS A 69 -8.64 0.27 -6.51
N ASP A 70 -8.04 0.81 -7.56
CA ASP A 70 -7.62 -0.02 -8.68
C ASP A 70 -6.39 -0.85 -8.27
N GLY A 71 -6.44 -2.17 -8.50
CA GLY A 71 -5.39 -3.11 -8.09
C GLY A 71 -5.59 -3.74 -6.70
N TRP A 72 -6.56 -3.28 -5.90
CA TRP A 72 -6.86 -3.90 -4.61
C TRP A 72 -7.42 -5.31 -4.74
N GLU A 73 -8.39 -5.53 -5.63
CA GLU A 73 -9.02 -6.85 -5.80
C GLU A 73 -7.99 -7.95 -6.13
N PRO A 74 -7.05 -7.77 -7.08
CA PRO A 74 -5.96 -8.72 -7.30
C PRO A 74 -5.10 -8.98 -6.05
N LEU A 75 -4.77 -7.93 -5.29
CA LEU A 75 -3.99 -8.07 -4.05
C LEU A 75 -4.77 -8.85 -2.98
N GLN A 76 -6.05 -8.55 -2.83
CA GLN A 76 -6.97 -9.24 -1.92
C GLN A 76 -7.10 -10.72 -2.27
N GLN A 77 -7.22 -11.06 -3.56
CA GLN A 77 -7.29 -12.43 -4.03
C GLN A 77 -5.97 -13.19 -3.78
N TYR A 78 -4.82 -12.55 -4.01
CA TYR A 78 -3.50 -13.16 -3.79
C TYR A 78 -3.27 -13.53 -2.32
N HIS A 79 -3.55 -12.60 -1.41
CA HIS A 79 -3.33 -12.79 0.03
C HIS A 79 -4.52 -13.37 0.77
N HIS A 80 -5.62 -13.69 0.06
CA HIS A 80 -6.88 -14.17 0.62
C HIS A 80 -7.45 -13.28 1.74
N PHE A 81 -7.36 -11.96 1.59
CA PHE A 81 -7.91 -11.04 2.60
C PHE A 81 -9.44 -11.12 2.66
N PRO A 82 -10.04 -11.11 3.87
CA PRO A 82 -11.49 -10.99 4.02
C PRO A 82 -12.00 -9.61 3.55
N ASP A 83 -13.30 -9.50 3.26
CA ASP A 83 -13.93 -8.25 2.79
C ASP A 83 -13.82 -7.09 3.78
N ASN A 84 -13.72 -7.41 5.07
CA ASN A 84 -13.41 -6.49 6.16
C ASN A 84 -12.00 -6.79 6.65
N VAL A 85 -11.05 -5.87 6.46
CA VAL A 85 -9.65 -6.08 6.84
C VAL A 85 -8.96 -4.77 7.25
N ASP A 86 -8.10 -4.86 8.27
CA ASP A 86 -7.13 -3.82 8.68
C ASP A 86 -5.73 -4.38 8.43
N ILE A 87 -4.96 -3.72 7.54
CA ILE A 87 -3.65 -4.17 7.07
C ILE A 87 -2.61 -3.11 7.39
N ILE A 88 -1.45 -3.54 7.89
CA ILE A 88 -0.28 -2.67 8.05
C ILE A 88 0.63 -2.86 6.85
N PHE A 89 0.89 -1.77 6.13
CA PHE A 89 1.88 -1.71 5.06
C PHE A 89 3.17 -1.11 5.59
N GLY A 90 4.30 -1.77 5.33
CA GLY A 90 5.62 -1.17 5.51
C GLY A 90 5.90 -0.22 4.35
N TYR A 91 6.62 0.86 4.58
CA TYR A 91 7.00 1.81 3.54
C TYR A 91 8.53 1.88 3.43
N TYR A 92 9.03 1.74 2.21
CA TYR A 92 10.46 1.66 1.91
C TYR A 92 10.99 2.87 1.11
N GLY A 93 10.16 3.89 0.91
CA GLY A 93 10.49 5.04 0.06
C GLY A 93 10.18 4.79 -1.41
N ASN A 94 10.09 5.87 -2.20
CA ASN A 94 9.79 5.84 -3.63
C ASN A 94 8.62 4.90 -3.94
N ASN A 95 7.44 5.22 -3.38
CA ASN A 95 6.18 4.51 -3.64
C ASN A 95 6.26 2.97 -3.52
N SER A 96 7.19 2.45 -2.70
CA SER A 96 7.44 1.02 -2.50
C SER A 96 7.01 0.59 -1.10
N PHE A 97 6.28 -0.50 -1.04
CA PHE A 97 5.64 -1.02 0.17
C PHE A 97 5.80 -2.54 0.30
#